data_AF-G5F3F5-F1
#
_entry.id   AF-G5F3F5-F1
#
_cell.length_a   1.000
_cell.length_b   1.000
_cell.length_c   1.000
_cell.angle_alpha   90.00
_cell.angle_beta   90.00
_cell.angle_gamma   90.00
#
_symmetry.space_group_name_H-M   'P 1'
#
loop_
_entity.id
_entity.type
_entity.pdbx_description
1 polymer ?
#
loop_
_entity_poly.entity_id
_entity_poly.type
_entity_poly.pdbx_seq_one_letter_code
_entity_poly.pdbx_strand_id
1 'polypeptide(L)'
;MSTWTTAHLDVLRETGFKGAKAVSDEILRRYSVYHSPHAVEMFASRNHVSLRLMQACPECGLLVNHLNRQTGLCPRCSALLHVEEERAYNDILEGEIREAEAECVNAEREYATLRQRNARLCRQHGLATKSERKRAVRAQSTFFDPE
;
A
#
# COMPACT_ATOMS: atom_id res chain seq x y z
N MET A 1 -39.03 41.08 -6.40
CA MET A 1 -37.78 40.43 -5.96
C MET A 1 -38.14 39.02 -5.52
N SER A 2 -37.45 37.99 -5.99
CA SER A 2 -37.67 36.62 -5.48
C SER A 2 -37.23 36.56 -4.02
N THR A 3 -38.15 36.30 -3.11
CA THR A 3 -37.90 36.26 -1.67
C THR A 3 -37.10 35.00 -1.30
N TRP A 4 -36.04 35.14 -0.51
CA TRP A 4 -35.31 34.01 0.06
C TRP A 4 -36.12 33.38 1.20
N THR A 5 -36.16 32.04 1.25
CA THR A 5 -36.90 31.27 2.26
C THR A 5 -35.96 30.37 3.06
N THR A 6 -36.44 29.85 4.18
CA THR A 6 -35.73 28.81 4.96
C THR A 6 -35.51 27.53 4.14
N ALA A 7 -36.48 27.16 3.30
CA ALA A 7 -36.36 26.02 2.39
C ALA A 7 -35.21 26.19 1.36
N HIS A 8 -34.91 27.43 0.94
CA HIS A 8 -33.75 27.72 0.10
C HIS A 8 -32.43 27.60 0.89
N LEU A 9 -32.44 27.94 2.18
CA LEU A 9 -31.29 27.73 3.07
C LEU A 9 -31.01 26.23 3.30
N ASP A 10 -32.05 25.40 3.36
CA ASP A 10 -31.88 23.94 3.46
C ASP A 10 -31.25 23.37 2.19
N VAL A 11 -31.70 23.77 1.00
CA VAL A 11 -31.05 23.40 -0.27
C VAL A 11 -29.59 23.85 -0.30
N LEU A 12 -29.31 25.06 0.18
CA LEU A 12 -27.95 25.58 0.28
C LEU A 12 -27.06 24.71 1.19
N ARG A 13 -27.57 24.24 2.33
CA ARG A 13 -26.84 23.35 3.25
C ARG A 13 -26.66 21.94 2.67
N GLU A 14 -27.66 21.43 1.97
CA GLU A 14 -27.64 20.11 1.33
C GLU A 14 -26.70 20.05 0.12
N THR A 15 -26.60 21.13 -0.66
CA THR A 15 -25.94 21.09 -1.97
C THR A 15 -24.80 22.10 -2.13
N GLY A 16 -24.48 22.88 -1.08
CA GLY A 16 -23.43 23.90 -1.11
C GLY A 16 -22.08 23.36 -1.53
N PHE A 17 -21.77 22.10 -1.20
CA PHE A 17 -20.55 21.42 -1.61
C PHE A 17 -20.40 21.20 -3.13
N LYS A 18 -21.47 21.43 -3.91
CA LYS A 18 -21.47 21.37 -5.38
C LYS A 18 -21.34 22.76 -6.03
N GLY A 19 -21.26 23.82 -5.23
CA GLY A 19 -21.03 25.20 -5.68
C GLY A 19 -22.32 25.99 -5.96
N ALA A 20 -22.17 27.31 -6.14
CA ALA A 20 -23.28 28.26 -6.26
C ALA A 20 -24.24 27.96 -7.42
N LYS A 21 -23.71 27.53 -8.57
CA LYS A 21 -24.52 27.17 -9.73
C LYS A 21 -25.41 25.96 -9.45
N ALA A 22 -24.85 24.90 -8.87
CA ALA A 22 -25.61 23.70 -8.54
C ALA A 22 -26.75 23.99 -7.55
N VAL A 23 -26.49 24.85 -6.56
CA VAL A 23 -27.53 25.31 -5.64
C VAL A 23 -28.62 26.10 -6.37
N SER A 24 -28.24 27.04 -7.24
CA SER A 24 -29.18 27.80 -8.08
C SER A 24 -30.07 26.87 -8.91
N ASP A 25 -29.45 25.92 -9.60
CA ASP A 25 -30.15 24.95 -10.45
C ASP A 25 -31.09 24.06 -9.60
N GLU A 26 -30.68 23.69 -8.38
CA GLU A 26 -31.51 22.89 -7.47
C GLU A 26 -32.69 23.67 -6.89
N ILE A 27 -32.51 24.95 -6.54
CA ILE A 27 -33.62 25.82 -6.11
C ILE A 27 -34.60 26.01 -7.26
N LEU A 28 -34.11 26.25 -8.48
CA LEU A 28 -34.94 26.34 -9.67
C LEU A 28 -35.72 25.04 -9.92
N ARG A 29 -35.07 23.89 -9.76
CA ARG A 29 -35.70 22.58 -9.95
C ARG A 29 -36.77 22.27 -8.90
N ARG A 30 -36.51 22.55 -7.61
CA ARG A 30 -37.43 22.21 -6.51
C ARG A 30 -38.58 23.21 -6.34
N TYR A 31 -38.30 24.50 -6.53
CA TYR A 31 -39.23 25.58 -6.18
C TYR A 31 -39.63 26.45 -7.36
N SER A 32 -39.09 26.20 -8.56
CA SER A 32 -39.34 27.00 -9.78
C SER A 32 -38.98 28.48 -9.62
N VAL A 33 -38.07 28.79 -8.69
CA VAL A 33 -37.54 30.13 -8.45
C VAL A 33 -36.10 30.19 -8.93
N TYR A 34 -35.79 31.16 -9.77
CA TYR A 34 -34.41 31.39 -10.20
C TYR A 34 -33.73 32.42 -9.31
N HIS A 35 -32.57 32.04 -8.77
CA HIS A 35 -31.61 32.97 -8.17
C HIS A 35 -30.30 32.83 -8.93
N SER A 36 -29.72 33.94 -9.38
CA SER A 36 -28.42 33.87 -10.06
C SER A 36 -27.34 33.28 -9.13
N PRO A 37 -26.29 32.63 -9.67
CA PRO A 37 -25.20 32.11 -8.85
C PRO A 37 -24.59 33.17 -7.91
N HIS A 38 -24.48 34.42 -8.38
CA HIS A 38 -24.01 35.53 -7.55
C HIS A 38 -24.96 35.85 -6.38
N ALA A 39 -26.28 35.80 -6.60
CA ALA A 39 -27.25 35.99 -5.53
C ALA A 39 -27.16 34.85 -4.48
N VAL A 40 -26.90 33.62 -4.93
CA VAL A 40 -26.63 32.46 -4.05
C VAL A 40 -25.36 32.68 -3.23
N GLU A 41 -24.27 33.15 -3.83
CA GLU A 41 -23.02 33.48 -3.10
C GLU A 41 -23.26 34.50 -1.99
N MET A 42 -23.97 35.58 -2.30
CA MET A 42 -24.33 36.62 -1.33
C MET A 42 -25.22 36.07 -0.21
N PHE A 43 -26.17 35.19 -0.54
CA PHE A 43 -27.03 34.54 0.44
C PHE A 43 -26.25 33.57 1.34
N ALA A 44 -25.31 32.81 0.77
CA ALA A 44 -24.48 31.87 1.50
C ALA A 44 -23.52 32.56 2.48
N SER A 45 -22.90 33.66 2.05
CA SER A 45 -22.06 34.50 2.89
C SER A 45 -22.83 35.02 4.12
N ARG A 46 -24.04 35.55 3.91
CA ARG A 46 -24.92 36.05 4.99
C ARG A 46 -25.37 34.97 5.97
N ASN A 47 -25.46 33.72 5.54
CA ASN A 47 -25.91 32.59 6.37
C ASN A 47 -24.76 31.69 6.84
N HIS A 48 -23.50 32.09 6.59
CA HIS A 48 -22.30 31.35 6.97
C HIS A 48 -22.25 29.90 6.44
N VAL A 49 -22.71 29.68 5.21
CA VAL A 49 -22.64 28.36 4.54
C VAL A 49 -21.55 28.38 3.49
N SER A 50 -20.66 27.38 3.53
CA SER A 50 -19.59 27.21 2.55
C SER A 50 -20.13 26.69 1.22
N LEU A 51 -19.72 27.32 0.12
CA LEU A 51 -19.98 26.88 -1.26
C LEU A 51 -18.75 26.21 -1.91
N ARG A 52 -17.77 25.83 -1.09
CA ARG A 52 -16.54 25.21 -1.59
C ARG A 52 -16.86 23.87 -2.26
N LEU A 53 -16.37 23.71 -3.48
CA LEU A 53 -16.49 22.45 -4.22
C LEU A 53 -15.81 21.31 -3.46
N MET A 54 -16.55 20.24 -3.22
CA MET A 54 -16.05 18.99 -2.66
C MET A 54 -16.35 17.83 -3.61
N GLN A 55 -15.49 16.82 -3.54
CA GLN A 55 -15.56 15.58 -4.30
C GLN A 55 -15.95 14.44 -3.35
N ALA A 56 -16.85 13.57 -3.80
CA ALA A 56 -17.18 12.35 -3.06
C ALA A 56 -16.15 11.26 -3.36
N CYS A 57 -15.62 10.63 -2.32
CA CYS A 57 -14.80 9.43 -2.47
C CYS A 57 -15.63 8.29 -3.07
N PRO A 58 -15.17 7.62 -4.14
CA PRO A 58 -15.93 6.53 -4.77
C PRO A 58 -16.09 5.30 -3.87
N GLU A 59 -15.15 5.10 -2.94
CA GLU A 59 -15.14 3.91 -2.08
C GLU A 59 -15.99 4.09 -0.82
N CYS A 60 -15.84 5.21 -0.13
CA CYS A 60 -16.49 5.44 1.16
C CYS A 60 -17.52 6.57 1.17
N GLY A 61 -17.75 7.25 0.05
CA GLY A 61 -18.70 8.35 -0.07
C GLY A 61 -18.32 9.65 0.66
N LEU A 62 -17.18 9.69 1.37
CA LEU A 62 -16.76 10.86 2.13
C LEU A 62 -16.53 12.05 1.20
N LEU A 63 -17.16 13.19 1.50
CA LEU A 63 -16.92 14.46 0.82
C LEU A 63 -15.61 15.07 1.29
N VAL A 64 -14.69 15.29 0.35
CA VAL A 64 -13.37 15.87 0.60
C VAL A 64 -13.08 17.00 -0.38
N ASN A 65 -12.18 17.90 0.00
CA ASN A 65 -11.79 19.02 -0.87
C ASN A 65 -11.09 18.57 -2.15
N HIS A 66 -10.36 17.46 -2.09
CA HIS A 66 -9.69 16.85 -3.23
C HIS A 66 -9.48 15.36 -2.96
N LEU A 67 -9.59 14.57 -4.03
CA LEU A 67 -9.12 13.19 -4.05
C LEU A 67 -7.62 13.17 -4.37
N ASN A 68 -6.92 12.14 -3.92
CA ASN A 68 -5.53 11.91 -4.29
C ASN A 68 -5.46 11.63 -5.81
N ARG A 69 -4.54 12.28 -6.51
CA ARG A 69 -4.41 12.19 -7.98
C ARG A 69 -3.97 10.81 -8.47
N GLN A 70 -3.22 10.07 -7.66
CA GLN A 70 -2.70 8.76 -8.04
C GLN A 70 -3.73 7.66 -7.79
N THR A 71 -4.30 7.63 -6.59
CA THR A 71 -5.25 6.58 -6.18
C THR A 71 -6.69 6.89 -6.55
N GLY A 72 -7.04 8.17 -6.78
CA GLY A 72 -8.43 8.60 -6.99
C GLY A 72 -9.30 8.53 -5.72
N LEU A 73 -8.69 8.30 -4.55
CA LEU A 73 -9.39 8.07 -3.29
C LEU A 73 -9.23 9.25 -2.33
N CYS A 74 -10.07 9.28 -1.28
CA CYS A 74 -9.86 10.24 -0.19
C CYS A 74 -8.59 9.88 0.60
N PRO A 75 -8.06 10.82 1.41
CA PRO A 75 -6.84 10.58 2.18
C PRO A 75 -6.91 9.34 3.08
N ARG A 76 -8.08 9.08 3.68
CA ARG A 76 -8.30 7.90 4.53
C ARG A 76 -8.20 6.60 3.73
N CYS A 77 -8.96 6.50 2.64
CA CYS A 77 -8.99 5.32 1.78
C CYS A 77 -7.63 5.06 1.12
N SER A 78 -6.94 6.11 0.68
CA SER A 78 -5.57 5.98 0.13
C SER A 78 -4.60 5.41 1.18
N ALA A 79 -4.68 5.87 2.43
CA ALA A 79 -3.82 5.36 3.49
C ALA A 79 -4.11 3.89 3.82
N LEU A 80 -5.38 3.48 3.81
CA LEU A 80 -5.76 2.09 4.02
C LEU A 80 -5.26 1.19 2.89
N LEU A 81 -5.41 1.64 1.64
CA LEU A 81 -4.87 0.94 0.48
C LEU A 81 -3.36 0.68 0.63
N HIS A 82 -2.58 1.71 1.00
CA HIS A 82 -1.14 1.56 1.20
C HIS A 82 -0.79 0.60 2.35
N VAL A 83 -1.58 0.58 3.43
CA VAL A 83 -1.38 -0.38 4.52
C VAL A 83 -1.62 -1.81 4.03
N GLU A 84 -2.62 -2.03 3.19
CA GLU A 84 -2.90 -3.34 2.62
C GLU A 84 -1.81 -3.78 1.63
N GLU A 85 -1.31 -2.86 0.80
CA GLU A 85 -0.17 -3.09 -0.10
C GLU A 85 1.07 -3.53 0.68
N GLU A 86 1.44 -2.81 1.74
CA GLU A 86 2.60 -3.14 2.57
C GLU A 86 2.44 -4.48 3.31
N ARG A 87 1.22 -4.82 3.74
CA ARG A 87 0.94 -6.14 4.34
C ARG A 87 1.15 -7.27 3.34
N ALA A 88 0.60 -7.14 2.14
CA ALA A 88 0.76 -8.13 1.09
C ALA A 88 2.23 -8.30 0.71
N TYR A 89 3.01 -7.21 0.68
CA TYR A 89 4.44 -7.28 0.42
C TYR A 89 5.21 -7.95 1.56
N ASN A 90 4.86 -7.67 2.82
CA ASN A 90 5.48 -8.34 3.96
C ASN A 90 5.23 -9.86 3.95
N ASP A 91 4.02 -10.30 3.62
CA ASP A 91 3.69 -11.73 3.52
C ASP A 91 4.58 -12.45 2.49
N ILE A 92 4.92 -11.77 1.38
CA ILE A 92 5.85 -12.29 0.37
C ILE A 92 7.25 -12.44 0.96
N LEU A 93 7.78 -11.40 1.62
CA LEU A 93 9.11 -11.43 2.24
C LEU A 93 9.23 -12.51 3.31
N GLU A 94 8.21 -12.67 4.17
CA GLU A 94 8.18 -13.74 5.16
C GLU A 94 8.12 -15.13 4.52
N GLY A 95 7.50 -15.25 3.35
CA GLY A 95 7.55 -16.46 2.52
C GLY A 95 8.96 -16.77 2.05
N GLU A 96 9.63 -15.80 1.42
CA GLU A 96 11.00 -15.93 0.91
C GLU A 96 12.00 -16.32 2.01
N ILE A 97 11.90 -15.70 3.19
CA ILE A 97 12.74 -16.04 4.34
C ILE A 97 12.54 -17.49 4.77
N ARG A 98 11.27 -17.93 4.91
CA ARG A 98 10.96 -19.30 5.32
C ARG A 98 11.46 -20.34 4.32
N GLU A 99 11.35 -20.05 3.03
CA GLU A 99 11.89 -20.92 1.98
C GLU A 99 13.40 -21.02 2.06
N ALA A 100 14.11 -19.89 2.18
CA ALA A 100 15.56 -19.87 2.31
C ALA A 100 16.06 -20.59 3.57
N GLU A 101 15.35 -20.45 4.70
CA GLU A 101 15.65 -21.17 5.93
C GLU A 101 15.44 -22.69 5.76
N ALA A 102 14.36 -23.10 5.10
CA ALA A 102 14.09 -24.51 4.82
C ALA A 102 15.16 -25.11 3.88
N GLU A 103 15.59 -24.38 2.86
CA GLU A 103 16.67 -24.77 1.97
C GLU A 103 17.99 -24.95 2.71
N CYS A 104 18.34 -24.02 3.61
CA CYS A 104 19.53 -24.14 4.45
C CYS A 104 19.50 -25.43 5.28
N VAL A 105 18.39 -25.70 5.97
CA VAL A 105 18.23 -26.91 6.79
C VAL A 105 18.32 -28.18 5.93
N ASN A 106 17.73 -28.18 4.75
CA ASN A 106 17.81 -29.31 3.82
C ASN A 106 19.25 -29.55 3.34
N ALA A 107 19.97 -28.48 2.96
CA ALA A 107 21.36 -28.56 2.54
C ALA A 107 22.27 -29.07 3.68
N GLU A 108 22.05 -28.64 4.92
CA GLU A 108 22.77 -29.15 6.09
C GLU A 108 22.55 -30.65 6.31
N ARG A 109 21.29 -31.10 6.20
CA ARG A 109 20.93 -32.53 6.31
C ARG A 109 21.55 -33.37 5.21
N GLU A 110 21.51 -32.88 3.97
CA GLU A 110 22.14 -33.55 2.83
C GLU A 110 23.65 -33.65 3.04
N TYR A 111 24.30 -32.54 3.41
CA TYR A 111 25.72 -32.51 3.73
C TYR A 111 26.08 -33.51 4.82
N ALA A 112 25.33 -33.56 5.92
CA ALA A 112 25.56 -34.51 7.00
C ALA A 112 25.43 -35.97 6.51
N THR A 113 24.42 -36.26 5.70
CA THR A 113 24.18 -37.59 5.11
C THR A 113 25.34 -38.01 4.21
N LEU A 114 25.75 -37.13 3.29
CA LEU A 114 26.88 -37.37 2.38
C LEU A 114 28.19 -37.53 3.16
N ARG A 115 28.42 -36.71 4.18
CA ARG A 115 29.61 -36.82 5.04
C ARG A 115 29.68 -38.21 5.70
N GLN A 116 28.59 -38.68 6.27
CA GLN A 116 28.53 -40.00 6.91
C GLN A 116 28.72 -41.13 5.88
N ARG A 117 28.06 -41.04 4.71
CA ARG A 117 28.21 -42.02 3.63
C ARG A 117 29.66 -42.12 3.16
N ASN A 118 30.29 -40.98 2.91
CA ASN A 118 31.69 -40.93 2.47
C ASN A 118 32.64 -41.51 3.51
N ALA A 119 32.41 -41.24 4.80
CA ALA A 119 33.20 -41.84 5.88
C ALA A 119 33.05 -43.37 5.93
N ARG A 120 31.82 -43.89 5.75
CA ARG A 120 31.59 -45.34 5.65
C ARG A 120 32.32 -45.95 4.45
N LEU A 121 32.21 -45.33 3.28
CA LEU A 121 32.84 -45.81 2.05
C LEU A 121 34.38 -45.85 2.18
N CYS A 122 34.97 -44.80 2.76
CA CYS A 122 36.42 -44.77 3.00
C CYS A 122 36.86 -45.92 3.91
N ARG A 123 36.13 -46.18 5.00
CA ARG A 123 36.42 -47.30 5.92
C ARG A 123 36.25 -48.66 5.25
N GLN A 124 35.20 -48.85 4.46
CA GLN A 124 34.93 -50.11 3.77
C GLN A 124 36.03 -50.48 2.76
N HIS A 125 36.60 -49.48 2.08
CA HIS A 125 37.59 -49.69 1.02
C HIS A 125 39.03 -49.34 1.44
N GLY A 126 39.29 -49.04 2.71
CA GLY A 126 40.62 -48.66 3.20
C GLY A 126 41.19 -47.38 2.56
N LEU A 127 40.31 -46.46 2.12
CA LEU A 127 40.72 -45.23 1.43
C LEU A 127 40.99 -44.11 2.45
N ALA A 128 41.95 -43.23 2.13
CA ALA A 128 42.20 -42.01 2.89
C ALA A 128 40.95 -41.12 2.94
N THR A 129 40.64 -40.60 4.13
CA THR A 129 39.48 -39.76 4.42
C THR A 129 39.59 -38.37 3.80
N LYS A 130 38.45 -37.67 3.69
CA LYS A 130 38.41 -36.28 3.18
C LYS A 130 39.34 -35.33 3.96
N SER A 131 39.45 -35.50 5.27
CA SER A 131 40.32 -34.68 6.13
C SER A 131 41.80 -34.96 5.89
N GLU A 132 42.19 -36.24 5.78
CA GLU A 132 43.57 -36.62 5.47
C GLU A 132 43.99 -36.12 4.10
N ARG A 133 43.13 -36.26 3.09
CA ARG A 133 43.37 -35.71 1.74
C ARG A 133 43.53 -34.20 1.78
N LYS A 134 42.65 -33.48 2.49
CA LYS A 134 42.78 -32.02 2.67
C LYS A 134 44.08 -31.64 3.38
N ARG A 135 44.51 -32.41 4.38
CA ARG A 135 45.76 -32.17 5.12
C ARG A 135 46.98 -32.39 4.23
N ALA A 136 46.98 -33.45 3.41
CA ALA A 136 48.04 -33.73 2.45
C ALA A 136 48.16 -32.61 1.40
N VAL A 137 47.04 -32.13 0.85
CA VAL A 137 47.03 -31.01 -0.10
C VAL A 137 47.55 -29.71 0.54
N ARG A 138 47.11 -29.40 1.78
CA ARG A 138 47.61 -28.20 2.51
C ARG A 138 49.10 -28.28 2.82
N ALA A 139 49.61 -29.46 3.20
CA ALA A 139 51.03 -29.66 3.46
C ALA A 139 51.88 -29.52 2.18
N GLN A 140 51.32 -29.88 1.03
CA GLN A 140 51.97 -29.68 -0.27
C GLN A 140 51.96 -28.21 -0.71
N SER A 141 50.88 -27.46 -0.43
CA SER A 141 50.82 -26.02 -0.79
C SER A 141 51.74 -25.15 0.08
N THR A 142 51.95 -25.50 1.35
CA THR A 142 52.88 -24.77 2.24
C THR A 142 54.36 -24.97 1.92
N PHE A 143 54.70 -25.87 1.00
CA PHE A 143 56.09 -26.17 0.63
C PHE A 143 56.57 -25.33 -0.58
N PHE A 144 55.71 -24.48 -1.16
CA PHE A 144 55.94 -23.77 -2.43
C PHE A 144 55.81 -22.23 -2.32
N ASP A 145 56.11 -21.65 -1.16
CA ASP A 145 56.40 -20.20 -1.03
C ASP A 145 57.88 -20.01 -0.62
N PRO A 146 58.81 -19.88 -1.59
CA PRO A 146 60.16 -19.38 -1.32
C PRO A 146 60.18 -17.85 -1.41
N GLU A 147 60.69 -17.19 -0.35
CA GLU A 147 61.18 -15.80 -0.39
C GLU A 147 62.28 -15.60 -1.46
#